data_AF-A0A9R1RGU9-F1
#
_entry.id   AF-A0A9R1RGU9-F1
#
_cell.length_a   1.000
_cell.length_b   1.000
_cell.length_c   1.000
_cell.angle_alpha   90.00
_cell.angle_beta   90.00
_cell.angle_gamma   90.00
#
_symmetry.space_group_name_H-M   'P 1'
#
loop_
_entity.id
_entity.type
_entity.pdbx_description
1 polymer ?
#
loop_
_entity_poly.entity_id
_entity_poly.type
_entity_poly.pdbx_seq_one_letter_code
_entity_poly.pdbx_strand_id
1 'polypeptide(L)'
;MPFYKFYLWWRRSYYLSFARLYNMQGISTALLQAKQKLTDLAVHQAFLEHDTDPHIISNPFPAVDHMAAPVIADLHKPRPYTPSLWGDFFLNHNPCTPSQYLAMKEKAGIKKERVRKIILAAGSSSDLSMKLELVDTLQRTGVAYHFGEEIQELLHGMQVDEQSFGDDLHITASRFYLLRKHGYNVSPDVFLKFRDDRGNFASNDVNSLLALYNAAYLRTRGEEVLDDAIIFTKSRLQCMLEHLEPWLAEEVRCTLETPSFRRVDRVETRRYIPAYEKKSTRDEEILEFAKFDFNILQTLYCEELKALTIWWKDFKSQMDIKFARDRMVELHFWILGVVYEPQYSYSRVMLTKLLIFVSLFDDFYDNYSTTEESNIFTAAMERWGEQAAENLPANLKALYINILNTTNDIEEELKHRKNKNAESVKGLVIHTAKCYHAEVKWRDEHYIPTSVEEHLQISVRSSACMQIISFVFISLGDVTTREVLEWALTYPKIIRSVCIVGRIGNDMVSHEREQISQHVTSTVQTCTKEHGIAVAEANEKLKVIIEEAWMDIVCECLHKKQPMVLLEKATDLARTMDFMYKREDAYTLPSSLKETLTSLYVNYI
;
A
#
# COMPACT_ATOMS: atom_id res chain seq x y z
N MET A 1 11.75 -35.77 6.26
CA MET A 1 10.83 -36.63 5.48
C MET A 1 9.31 -36.54 5.84
N PRO A 2 8.76 -35.48 6.49
CA PRO A 2 7.30 -35.26 6.57
C PRO A 2 6.72 -34.29 5.50
N PHE A 3 7.53 -33.38 4.94
CA PHE A 3 7.09 -32.39 3.94
C PHE A 3 6.54 -33.01 2.63
N TYR A 4 7.10 -34.14 2.19
CA TYR A 4 6.68 -34.81 0.96
C TYR A 4 5.28 -35.45 1.06
N LYS A 5 4.89 -35.92 2.26
CA LYS A 5 3.56 -36.49 2.52
C LYS A 5 2.48 -35.40 2.60
N PHE A 6 2.80 -34.23 3.16
CA PHE A 6 1.92 -33.07 3.17
C PHE A 6 1.68 -32.53 1.75
N TYR A 7 2.74 -32.41 0.94
CA TYR A 7 2.63 -31.99 -0.46
C TYR A 7 1.79 -32.95 -1.31
N LEU A 8 1.94 -34.26 -1.13
CA LEU A 8 1.13 -35.26 -1.83
C LEU A 8 -0.33 -35.27 -1.36
N TRP A 9 -0.60 -35.01 -0.08
CA TRP A 9 -1.96 -34.89 0.44
C TRP A 9 -2.66 -33.62 -0.07
N TRP A 10 -1.99 -32.46 -0.03
CA TRP A 10 -2.48 -31.19 -0.57
C TRP A 10 -2.79 -31.28 -2.07
N ARG A 11 -1.86 -31.86 -2.85
CA ARG A 11 -2.06 -32.07 -4.30
C ARG A 11 -3.26 -32.97 -4.59
N ARG A 12 -3.48 -34.05 -3.80
CA ARG A 12 -4.61 -34.97 -4.01
C ARG A 12 -5.96 -34.31 -3.66
N SER A 13 -6.00 -33.51 -2.60
CA SER A 13 -7.20 -32.76 -2.19
C SER A 13 -7.56 -31.64 -3.18
N TYR A 14 -6.56 -30.95 -3.74
CA TYR A 14 -6.77 -29.89 -4.73
C TYR A 14 -7.36 -30.44 -6.05
N TYR A 15 -6.85 -31.56 -6.57
CA TYR A 15 -7.39 -32.19 -7.78
C TYR A 15 -8.80 -32.80 -7.59
N LEU A 16 -9.12 -33.32 -6.40
CA LEU A 16 -10.46 -33.85 -6.10
C LEU A 16 -11.51 -32.75 -5.98
N SER A 17 -11.13 -31.55 -5.52
CA SER A 17 -11.98 -30.36 -5.51
C SER A 17 -12.16 -29.78 -6.92
N PHE A 18 -11.11 -29.77 -7.74
CA PHE A 18 -11.17 -29.30 -9.12
C PHE A 18 -12.02 -30.22 -10.03
N ALA A 19 -11.97 -31.54 -9.82
CA ALA A 19 -12.78 -32.51 -10.55
C ALA A 19 -14.27 -32.47 -10.17
N ARG A 20 -14.63 -31.98 -8.97
CA ARG A 20 -16.04 -31.81 -8.55
C ARG A 20 -16.68 -30.52 -9.07
N LEU A 21 -15.88 -29.52 -9.44
CA LEU A 21 -16.35 -28.26 -10.04
C LEU A 21 -16.75 -28.40 -11.52
N TYR A 22 -16.30 -29.45 -12.23
CA TYR A 22 -16.56 -29.64 -13.66
C TYR A 22 -17.53 -30.78 -14.01
N ASN A 23 -18.12 -31.45 -13.02
CA ASN A 23 -19.08 -32.53 -13.27
C ASN A 23 -20.54 -32.05 -13.05
N MET A 24 -20.96 -31.05 -13.84
CA MET A 24 -22.37 -30.83 -14.15
C MET A 24 -22.58 -31.13 -15.64
N GLN A 25 -23.09 -32.33 -15.91
CA GLN A 25 -23.55 -32.75 -17.24
C GLN A 25 -24.63 -31.76 -17.73
N GLY A 26 -24.30 -30.95 -18.74
CA GLY A 26 -25.27 -30.06 -19.39
C GLY A 26 -24.69 -28.91 -20.21
N ILE A 27 -23.43 -28.51 -19.99
CA ILE A 27 -22.86 -27.29 -20.61
C ILE A 27 -21.95 -27.58 -21.82
N SER A 28 -21.63 -28.85 -22.10
CA SER A 28 -20.67 -29.23 -23.16
C SER A 28 -21.18 -29.03 -24.59
N THR A 29 -22.49 -28.98 -24.83
CA THR A 29 -23.04 -28.96 -26.21
C THR A 29 -23.24 -27.54 -26.73
N ALA A 30 -23.53 -26.58 -25.86
CA ALA A 30 -23.73 -25.17 -26.23
C ALA A 30 -22.41 -24.44 -26.54
N LEU A 31 -21.34 -24.76 -25.80
CA LEU A 31 -19.99 -24.20 -26.03
C LEU A 31 -19.34 -24.73 -27.32
N LEU A 32 -19.65 -25.97 -27.72
CA LEU A 32 -19.15 -26.54 -28.97
C LEU A 32 -19.82 -25.90 -30.20
N GLN A 33 -21.12 -25.59 -30.12
CA GLN A 33 -21.85 -24.89 -31.18
C GLN A 33 -21.47 -23.40 -31.30
N ALA A 34 -21.13 -22.74 -30.19
CA ALA A 34 -20.63 -21.36 -30.22
C ALA A 34 -19.23 -21.25 -30.84
N LYS A 35 -18.36 -22.25 -30.62
CA LYS A 35 -17.00 -22.27 -31.18
C LYS A 35 -16.99 -22.47 -32.69
N GLN A 36 -17.93 -23.25 -33.22
CA GLN A 36 -18.03 -23.53 -34.66
C GLN A 36 -18.60 -22.34 -35.45
N LYS A 37 -19.55 -21.58 -34.88
CA LYS A 37 -20.03 -20.32 -35.49
C LYS A 37 -18.98 -19.19 -35.51
N LEU A 38 -18.05 -19.16 -34.57
CA LEU A 38 -16.96 -18.18 -34.53
C LEU A 38 -15.82 -18.50 -35.50
N THR A 39 -15.65 -19.77 -35.89
CA THR A 39 -14.65 -20.17 -36.89
C THR A 39 -15.12 -19.91 -38.32
N ASP A 40 -16.43 -20.04 -38.60
CA ASP A 40 -17.00 -19.76 -39.92
C ASP A 40 -17.07 -18.25 -40.26
N LEU A 41 -17.16 -17.37 -39.25
CA LEU A 41 -17.13 -15.90 -39.46
C LEU A 41 -15.71 -15.38 -39.74
N ALA A 42 -14.66 -16.03 -39.23
CA ALA A 42 -13.27 -15.61 -39.43
C ALA A 42 -12.71 -16.01 -40.82
N VAL A 43 -13.27 -17.05 -41.44
CA VAL A 43 -12.83 -17.52 -42.77
C VAL A 43 -13.42 -16.68 -43.91
N HIS A 44 -14.53 -15.96 -43.67
CA HIS A 44 -15.17 -15.15 -44.72
C HIS A 44 -14.58 -13.75 -44.89
N GLN A 45 -13.65 -13.32 -44.03
CA GLN A 45 -13.09 -11.96 -44.02
C GLN A 45 -11.63 -11.88 -44.49
N ALA A 46 -11.04 -12.99 -44.95
CA ALA A 46 -9.65 -13.07 -45.43
C ALA A 46 -9.51 -13.37 -46.95
N PHE A 47 -10.57 -13.14 -47.74
CA PHE A 47 -10.62 -13.49 -49.18
C PHE A 47 -10.87 -12.30 -50.12
N LEU A 48 -10.44 -11.09 -49.75
CA LEU A 48 -10.37 -9.99 -50.69
C LEU A 48 -9.03 -9.26 -50.47
N GLU A 49 -8.35 -9.01 -51.60
CA GLU A 49 -7.13 -8.21 -51.77
C GLU A 49 -5.81 -8.99 -51.79
N HIS A 50 -5.56 -9.68 -52.91
CA HIS A 50 -4.26 -9.65 -53.56
C HIS A 50 -4.43 -9.86 -55.07
N ASP A 51 -3.96 -8.91 -55.88
CA ASP A 51 -3.68 -9.12 -57.31
C ASP A 51 -2.36 -8.42 -57.68
N THR A 52 -1.38 -9.24 -58.10
CA THR A 52 -0.35 -9.08 -59.17
C THR A 52 0.58 -7.84 -59.18
N ASP A 53 1.89 -7.88 -59.48
CA ASP A 53 2.69 -8.78 -60.31
C ASP A 53 4.23 -8.59 -60.02
N PRO A 54 5.13 -9.54 -60.40
CA PRO A 54 6.48 -9.74 -59.87
C PRO A 54 7.62 -9.38 -60.84
N HIS A 55 8.87 -9.30 -60.36
CA HIS A 55 10.05 -9.61 -61.18
C HIS A 55 11.30 -10.06 -60.35
N ILE A 56 11.72 -11.32 -60.61
CA ILE A 56 13.11 -11.81 -60.90
C ILE A 56 14.16 -11.74 -59.77
N ILE A 57 14.44 -12.86 -59.07
CA ILE A 57 15.52 -13.89 -59.27
C ILE A 57 16.96 -13.41 -59.00
N SER A 58 17.58 -13.90 -57.91
CA SER A 58 18.77 -14.81 -57.89
C SER A 58 19.55 -14.75 -56.55
N ASN A 59 19.72 -15.91 -55.90
CA ASN A 59 20.72 -16.22 -54.85
C ASN A 59 22.18 -16.02 -55.37
N PRO A 60 23.26 -15.94 -54.55
CA PRO A 60 23.48 -16.65 -53.28
C PRO A 60 24.25 -15.89 -52.16
N PHE A 61 24.34 -16.49 -50.97
CA PHE A 61 25.24 -16.12 -49.85
C PHE A 61 26.69 -15.85 -50.30
N PRO A 62 27.41 -14.91 -49.63
CA PRO A 62 28.43 -15.39 -48.69
C PRO A 62 28.74 -14.48 -47.47
N ALA A 63 29.48 -15.10 -46.55
CA ALA A 63 30.48 -14.53 -45.64
C ALA A 63 30.03 -13.93 -44.30
N VAL A 64 30.49 -14.64 -43.26
CA VAL A 64 30.70 -14.19 -41.89
C VAL A 64 31.69 -13.03 -41.92
N ASP A 65 31.24 -11.84 -41.51
CA ASP A 65 32.13 -10.73 -41.19
C ASP A 65 31.83 -10.18 -39.80
N HIS A 66 32.89 -10.22 -38.99
CA HIS A 66 33.21 -9.41 -37.82
C HIS A 66 32.08 -9.00 -36.86
N MET A 67 32.17 -9.54 -35.63
CA MET A 67 31.56 -8.94 -34.44
C MET A 67 31.88 -7.46 -34.38
N ALA A 68 30.92 -6.63 -34.81
CA ALA A 68 30.88 -5.24 -34.43
C ALA A 68 30.76 -5.20 -32.90
N ALA A 69 31.65 -4.44 -32.27
CA ALA A 69 31.54 -4.09 -30.86
C ALA A 69 30.11 -3.63 -30.56
N PRO A 70 29.54 -3.95 -29.38
CA PRO A 70 28.21 -3.50 -29.05
C PRO A 70 28.20 -1.98 -29.17
N VAL A 71 27.33 -1.48 -30.04
CA VAL A 71 27.02 -0.06 -30.13
C VAL A 71 26.64 0.35 -28.71
N ILE A 72 27.45 1.19 -28.08
CA ILE A 72 27.11 1.84 -26.82
C ILE A 72 25.84 2.63 -27.14
N ALA A 73 24.68 2.09 -26.75
CA ALA A 73 23.43 2.82 -26.82
C ALA A 73 23.64 4.14 -26.07
N ASP A 74 23.16 5.27 -26.60
CA ASP A 74 23.13 6.54 -25.88
C ASP A 74 22.55 6.30 -24.47
N LEU A 75 23.41 6.26 -23.45
CA LEU A 75 23.05 5.96 -22.06
C LEU A 75 22.18 7.06 -21.42
N HIS A 76 21.95 8.17 -22.12
CA HIS A 76 21.07 9.27 -21.68
C HIS A 76 19.67 9.25 -22.34
N LYS A 77 19.16 8.08 -22.75
CA LYS A 77 17.76 7.91 -23.17
C LYS A 77 16.93 7.23 -22.07
N PRO A 78 16.51 7.97 -21.03
CA PRO A 78 15.69 7.40 -19.96
C PRO A 78 14.35 6.93 -20.54
N ARG A 79 13.74 5.94 -19.88
CA ARG A 79 12.36 5.56 -20.18
C ARG A 79 11.46 6.79 -20.00
N PRO A 80 10.62 7.13 -20.99
CA PRO A 80 9.76 8.29 -20.88
C PRO A 80 8.68 8.04 -19.83
N TYR A 81 8.55 8.96 -18.89
CA TYR A 81 7.45 8.98 -17.94
C TYR A 81 6.35 9.93 -18.39
N THR A 82 5.11 9.59 -18.05
CA THR A 82 3.99 10.49 -18.29
C THR A 82 4.08 11.73 -17.39
N PRO A 83 3.71 12.91 -17.89
CA PRO A 83 3.64 14.13 -17.07
C PRO A 83 2.72 13.96 -15.85
N SER A 84 2.89 14.81 -14.84
CA SER A 84 1.97 14.89 -13.72
C SER A 84 0.54 15.16 -14.19
N LEU A 85 -0.45 14.46 -13.61
CA LEU A 85 -1.87 14.69 -13.88
C LEU A 85 -2.37 16.04 -13.33
N TRP A 86 -1.62 16.64 -12.41
CA TRP A 86 -2.06 17.80 -11.63
C TRP A 86 -1.41 19.10 -12.06
N GLY A 87 -0.18 19.05 -12.58
CA GLY A 87 0.58 20.24 -12.97
C GLY A 87 0.53 21.32 -11.89
N ASP A 88 0.01 22.49 -12.26
CA ASP A 88 -0.10 23.67 -11.38
C ASP A 88 -1.48 23.81 -10.69
N PHE A 89 -2.35 22.80 -10.77
CA PHE A 89 -3.73 22.85 -10.27
C PHE A 89 -3.85 23.40 -8.84
N PHE A 90 -3.01 22.90 -7.93
CA PHE A 90 -3.06 23.25 -6.51
C PHE A 90 -2.55 24.66 -6.17
N LEU A 91 -1.96 25.41 -7.13
CA LEU A 91 -1.59 26.81 -6.88
C LEU A 91 -2.82 27.71 -6.67
N ASN A 92 -3.90 27.40 -7.41
CA ASN A 92 -5.11 28.21 -7.47
C ASN A 92 -6.35 27.51 -6.89
N HIS A 93 -6.26 26.21 -6.61
CA HIS A 93 -7.34 25.46 -5.98
C HIS A 93 -7.53 25.91 -4.52
N ASN A 94 -8.75 26.34 -4.21
CA ASN A 94 -9.17 26.68 -2.85
C ASN A 94 -10.51 25.97 -2.59
N PRO A 95 -10.55 24.92 -1.76
CA PRO A 95 -11.76 24.14 -1.53
C PRO A 95 -12.92 24.96 -0.91
N CYS A 96 -12.61 25.98 -0.12
CA CYS A 96 -13.60 26.90 0.44
C CYS A 96 -13.00 28.29 0.76
N THR A 97 -13.87 29.27 1.04
CA THR A 97 -13.43 30.58 1.53
C THR A 97 -12.98 30.53 2.98
N PRO A 98 -12.16 31.51 3.46
CA PRO A 98 -11.77 31.58 4.87
C PRO A 98 -12.95 31.65 5.85
N SER A 99 -14.04 32.34 5.46
CA SER A 99 -15.25 32.42 6.28
C SER A 99 -15.99 31.09 6.37
N GLN A 100 -16.08 30.34 5.25
CA GLN A 100 -16.64 28.99 5.23
C GLN A 100 -15.80 28.04 6.09
N TYR A 101 -14.47 28.10 5.97
CA TYR A 101 -13.55 27.29 6.76
C TYR A 101 -13.71 27.53 8.27
N LEU A 102 -13.79 28.79 8.69
CA LEU A 102 -14.00 29.15 10.10
C LEU A 102 -15.37 28.64 10.61
N ALA A 103 -16.43 28.81 9.81
CA ALA A 103 -17.76 28.32 10.16
C ALA A 103 -17.81 26.79 10.27
N MET A 104 -17.10 26.07 9.39
CA MET A 104 -16.95 24.60 9.50
C MET A 104 -16.24 24.21 10.79
N LYS A 105 -15.13 24.88 11.15
CA LYS A 105 -14.40 24.62 12.39
C LYS A 105 -15.25 24.85 13.64
N GLU A 106 -16.03 25.93 13.67
CA GLU A 106 -16.94 26.23 14.78
C GLU A 106 -17.98 25.11 14.95
N LYS A 107 -18.65 24.73 13.85
CA LYS A 107 -19.63 23.64 13.86
C LYS A 107 -19.00 22.31 14.25
N ALA A 108 -17.83 21.98 13.71
CA ALA A 108 -17.08 20.77 14.06
C ALA A 108 -16.76 20.72 15.56
N GLY A 109 -16.37 21.85 16.17
CA GLY A 109 -16.12 21.93 17.61
C GLY A 109 -17.34 21.59 18.46
N ILE A 110 -18.52 22.11 18.08
CA ILE A 110 -19.78 21.78 18.75
C ILE A 110 -20.12 20.29 18.60
N LYS A 111 -19.97 19.75 17.39
CA LYS A 111 -20.29 18.36 17.08
C LYS A 111 -19.33 17.39 17.77
N LYS A 112 -18.03 17.70 17.81
CA LYS A 112 -17.02 16.94 18.55
C LYS A 112 -17.41 16.73 20.02
N GLU A 113 -17.89 17.79 20.69
CA GLU A 113 -18.29 17.70 22.10
C GLU A 113 -19.58 16.88 22.30
N ARG A 114 -20.52 16.94 21.34
CA ARG A 114 -21.71 16.08 21.37
C ARG A 114 -21.36 14.61 21.18
N VAL A 115 -20.46 14.31 20.26
CA VAL A 115 -19.92 12.95 20.05
C VAL A 115 -19.19 12.45 21.31
N ARG A 116 -18.40 13.29 21.97
CA ARG A 116 -17.78 12.93 23.25
C ARG A 116 -18.80 12.49 24.30
N LYS A 117 -19.93 13.20 24.41
CA LYS A 117 -21.01 12.81 25.35
C LYS A 117 -21.64 11.45 25.00
N ILE A 118 -21.79 11.14 23.71
CA ILE A 118 -22.25 9.82 23.25
C ILE A 118 -21.28 8.72 23.70
N ILE A 119 -19.96 8.96 23.55
CA ILE A 119 -18.91 8.02 23.96
C ILE A 119 -18.95 7.78 25.47
N LEU A 120 -19.05 8.84 26.28
CA LEU A 120 -19.12 8.72 27.74
C LEU A 120 -20.38 7.98 28.22
N ALA A 121 -21.52 8.25 27.58
CA ALA A 121 -22.77 7.53 27.85
C ALA A 121 -22.63 6.04 27.50
N ALA A 122 -21.99 5.73 26.37
CA ALA A 122 -21.71 4.35 25.97
C ALA A 122 -20.79 3.63 26.96
N GLY A 123 -19.77 4.32 27.49
CA GLY A 123 -18.87 3.77 28.51
C GLY A 123 -19.59 3.32 29.79
N SER A 124 -20.67 4.00 30.16
CA SER A 124 -21.50 3.68 31.32
C SER A 124 -22.54 2.57 31.07
N SER A 125 -22.75 2.19 29.81
CA SER A 125 -23.70 1.13 29.43
C SER A 125 -23.10 -0.27 29.62
N SER A 126 -23.94 -1.28 29.84
CA SER A 126 -23.53 -2.69 29.76
C SER A 126 -23.71 -3.28 28.35
N ASP A 127 -24.29 -2.53 27.40
CA ASP A 127 -24.53 -3.00 26.04
C ASP A 127 -23.22 -3.05 25.22
N LEU A 128 -22.69 -4.27 25.08
CA LEU A 128 -21.48 -4.53 24.31
C LEU A 128 -21.66 -4.26 22.81
N SER A 129 -22.81 -4.60 22.23
CA SER A 129 -23.07 -4.43 20.80
C SER A 129 -23.01 -2.95 20.42
N MET A 130 -23.66 -2.10 21.21
CA MET A 130 -23.64 -0.64 21.03
C MET A 130 -22.21 -0.09 21.14
N LYS A 131 -21.41 -0.54 22.11
CA LYS A 131 -20.01 -0.08 22.26
C LYS A 131 -19.14 -0.47 21.06
N LEU A 132 -19.29 -1.71 20.57
CA LEU A 132 -18.55 -2.19 19.40
C LEU A 132 -18.92 -1.40 18.15
N GLU A 133 -20.22 -1.19 17.89
CA GLU A 133 -20.70 -0.41 16.74
C GLU A 133 -20.22 1.04 16.82
N LEU A 134 -20.22 1.65 18.00
CA LEU A 134 -19.74 3.01 18.21
C LEU A 134 -18.25 3.13 17.88
N VAL A 135 -17.40 2.24 18.43
CA VAL A 135 -15.96 2.28 18.17
C VAL A 135 -15.66 2.03 16.69
N ASP A 136 -16.28 1.02 16.07
CA ASP A 136 -16.10 0.76 14.63
C ASP A 136 -16.53 1.97 13.79
N THR A 137 -17.68 2.57 14.11
CA THR A 137 -18.19 3.75 13.41
C THR A 137 -17.26 4.94 13.52
N LEU A 138 -16.76 5.27 14.71
CA LEU A 138 -15.83 6.38 14.92
C LEU A 138 -14.51 6.18 14.15
N GLN A 139 -14.02 4.93 14.08
CA GLN A 139 -12.82 4.61 13.32
C GLN A 139 -13.04 4.73 11.82
N ARG A 140 -14.12 4.13 11.30
CA ARG A 140 -14.40 4.11 9.86
C ARG A 140 -14.87 5.44 9.31
N THR A 141 -15.45 6.31 10.15
CA THR A 141 -15.75 7.71 9.80
C THR A 141 -14.54 8.64 9.92
N GLY A 142 -13.40 8.12 10.37
CA GLY A 142 -12.12 8.84 10.39
C GLY A 142 -11.97 9.86 11.52
N VAL A 143 -12.88 9.89 12.49
CA VAL A 143 -12.88 10.88 13.59
C VAL A 143 -12.33 10.31 14.91
N ALA A 144 -12.02 9.02 14.97
CA ALA A 144 -11.52 8.35 16.19
C ALA A 144 -10.27 9.02 16.80
N TYR A 145 -9.41 9.64 15.99
CA TYR A 145 -8.19 10.30 16.47
C TYR A 145 -8.47 11.48 17.43
N HIS A 146 -9.71 11.98 17.47
CA HIS A 146 -10.14 13.01 18.43
C HIS A 146 -10.47 12.49 19.82
N PHE A 147 -10.63 11.17 19.97
CA PHE A 147 -11.17 10.50 21.16
C PHE A 147 -10.31 9.29 21.58
N GLY A 148 -8.99 9.40 21.40
CA GLY A 148 -8.06 8.28 21.60
C GLY A 148 -8.13 7.70 23.02
N GLU A 149 -8.18 8.56 24.04
CA GLU A 149 -8.27 8.13 25.44
C GLU A 149 -9.61 7.44 25.72
N GLU A 150 -10.72 8.06 25.33
CA GLU A 150 -12.06 7.51 25.57
C GLU A 150 -12.27 6.17 24.83
N ILE A 151 -11.74 6.02 23.60
CA ILE A 151 -11.78 4.76 22.86
C ILE A 151 -10.92 3.69 23.53
N GLN A 152 -9.74 4.05 24.05
CA GLN A 152 -8.90 3.10 24.78
C GLN A 152 -9.58 2.58 26.04
N GLU A 153 -10.29 3.43 26.79
CA GLU A 153 -11.07 3.03 27.96
C GLU A 153 -12.19 2.05 27.58
N LEU A 154 -12.93 2.33 26.50
CA LEU A 154 -13.96 1.43 25.99
C LEU A 154 -13.39 0.06 25.62
N LEU A 155 -12.27 0.03 24.89
CA LEU A 155 -11.60 -1.22 24.49
C LEU A 155 -11.08 -2.00 25.70
N HIS A 156 -10.53 -1.32 26.69
CA HIS A 156 -10.07 -1.95 27.92
C HIS A 156 -11.24 -2.60 28.67
N GLY A 157 -12.37 -1.89 28.80
CA GLY A 157 -13.60 -2.46 29.37
C GLY A 157 -14.11 -3.68 28.59
N MET A 158 -14.05 -3.64 27.25
CA MET A 158 -14.36 -4.79 26.40
C MET A 158 -13.36 -5.93 26.55
N GLN A 159 -12.13 -5.72 27.01
CA GLN A 159 -11.17 -6.80 27.20
C GLN A 159 -11.43 -7.55 28.51
N VAL A 160 -11.66 -6.83 29.60
CA VAL A 160 -11.82 -7.39 30.95
C VAL A 160 -13.08 -8.26 31.09
N ASP A 161 -14.12 -7.99 30.30
CA ASP A 161 -15.38 -8.74 30.31
C ASP A 161 -15.29 -10.11 29.60
N GLU A 162 -14.26 -10.92 29.90
CA GLU A 162 -14.00 -12.24 29.25
C GLU A 162 -15.16 -13.23 29.41
N GLN A 163 -16.05 -13.01 30.40
CA GLN A 163 -17.22 -13.84 30.67
C GLN A 163 -18.37 -13.64 29.66
N SER A 164 -18.27 -12.68 28.72
CA SER A 164 -19.34 -12.30 27.79
C SER A 164 -19.03 -12.50 26.30
N PHE A 165 -18.20 -13.47 25.91
CA PHE A 165 -18.29 -13.97 24.53
C PHE A 165 -19.64 -14.68 24.38
N GLY A 166 -20.70 -13.90 24.13
CA GLY A 166 -22.06 -14.39 23.92
C GLY A 166 -22.16 -15.27 22.69
N ASP A 167 -23.27 -15.95 22.49
CA ASP A 167 -23.48 -16.91 21.39
C ASP A 167 -23.75 -16.27 20.03
N ASP A 168 -23.41 -14.99 19.90
CA ASP A 168 -23.53 -14.20 18.68
C ASP A 168 -22.17 -14.12 17.96
N LEU A 169 -22.13 -14.61 16.73
CA LEU A 169 -20.91 -14.64 15.91
C LEU A 169 -20.47 -13.23 15.51
N HIS A 170 -21.41 -12.33 15.22
CA HIS A 170 -21.10 -10.96 14.82
C HIS A 170 -20.44 -10.20 15.97
N ILE A 171 -21.01 -10.23 17.17
CA ILE A 171 -20.45 -9.59 18.38
C ILE A 171 -19.08 -10.19 18.69
N THR A 172 -18.94 -11.52 18.66
CA THR A 172 -17.65 -12.18 18.94
C THR A 172 -16.58 -11.78 17.94
N ALA A 173 -16.90 -11.79 16.64
CA ALA A 173 -15.97 -11.41 15.59
C ALA A 173 -15.60 -9.91 15.64
N SER A 174 -16.57 -9.02 15.85
CA SER A 174 -16.34 -7.58 15.98
C SER A 174 -15.48 -7.25 17.20
N ARG A 175 -15.75 -7.88 18.35
CA ARG A 175 -14.94 -7.73 19.56
C ARG A 175 -13.51 -8.22 19.34
N PHE A 176 -13.35 -9.42 18.77
CA PHE A 176 -12.03 -9.97 18.43
C PHE A 176 -11.26 -9.03 17.49
N TYR A 177 -11.91 -8.55 16.43
CA TYR A 177 -11.31 -7.65 15.45
C TYR A 177 -10.81 -6.36 16.10
N LEU A 178 -11.68 -5.65 16.84
CA LEU A 178 -11.30 -4.39 17.48
C LEU A 178 -10.20 -4.60 18.52
N LEU A 179 -10.32 -5.61 19.39
CA LEU A 179 -9.30 -5.89 20.39
C LEU A 179 -7.94 -6.22 19.76
N ARG A 180 -7.88 -7.13 18.77
CA ARG A 180 -6.61 -7.47 18.12
C ARG A 180 -6.03 -6.32 17.29
N LYS A 181 -6.87 -5.53 16.62
CA LYS A 181 -6.44 -4.31 15.90
C LYS A 181 -5.70 -3.34 16.84
N HIS A 182 -6.13 -3.24 18.09
CA HIS A 182 -5.50 -2.43 19.15
C HIS A 182 -4.45 -3.21 19.98
N GLY A 183 -4.01 -4.35 19.46
CA GLY A 183 -2.92 -5.14 19.99
C GLY A 183 -3.26 -5.94 21.27
N TYR A 184 -4.53 -6.12 21.60
CA TYR A 184 -4.93 -7.04 22.67
C TYR A 184 -4.83 -8.48 22.16
N ASN A 185 -4.10 -9.34 22.86
CA ASN A 185 -3.87 -10.72 22.45
C ASN A 185 -5.04 -11.64 22.83
N VAL A 186 -6.14 -11.54 22.09
CA VAL A 186 -7.33 -12.39 22.26
C VAL A 186 -7.11 -13.74 21.58
N SER A 187 -7.36 -14.86 22.27
CA SER A 187 -7.22 -16.21 21.68
C SER A 187 -8.22 -16.41 20.52
N PRO A 188 -7.83 -17.04 19.40
CA PRO A 188 -8.75 -17.33 18.31
C PRO A 188 -9.70 -18.50 18.67
N ASP A 189 -9.47 -19.20 19.79
CA ASP A 189 -10.31 -20.30 20.27
C ASP A 189 -11.74 -19.86 20.60
N VAL A 190 -11.97 -18.55 20.79
CA VAL A 190 -13.31 -17.96 20.93
C VAL A 190 -14.23 -18.30 19.76
N PHE A 191 -13.66 -18.69 18.61
CA PHE A 191 -14.41 -19.08 17.42
C PHE A 191 -14.77 -20.57 17.36
N LEU A 192 -14.17 -21.43 18.19
CA LEU A 192 -14.40 -22.89 18.14
C LEU A 192 -15.86 -23.26 18.40
N LYS A 193 -16.55 -22.50 19.26
CA LYS A 193 -17.97 -22.73 19.57
C LYS A 193 -18.94 -22.45 18.42
N PHE A 194 -18.48 -21.76 17.36
CA PHE A 194 -19.27 -21.51 16.16
C PHE A 194 -19.03 -22.54 15.05
N ARG A 195 -18.28 -23.60 15.36
CA ARG A 195 -18.09 -24.73 14.47
C ARG A 195 -19.13 -25.82 14.75
N ASP A 196 -19.63 -26.42 13.68
CA ASP A 196 -20.44 -27.63 13.73
C ASP A 196 -19.59 -28.87 14.10
N ASP A 197 -20.23 -30.02 14.33
CA ASP A 197 -19.57 -31.29 14.65
C ASP A 197 -18.59 -31.78 13.56
N ARG A 198 -18.66 -31.19 12.36
CA ARG A 198 -17.76 -31.47 11.23
C ARG A 198 -16.63 -30.44 11.12
N GLY A 199 -16.55 -29.50 12.06
CA GLY A 199 -15.54 -28.44 12.13
C GLY A 199 -15.81 -27.23 11.24
N ASN A 200 -16.99 -27.11 10.61
CA ASN A 200 -17.33 -26.01 9.71
C ASN A 200 -18.05 -24.89 10.45
N PHE A 201 -17.75 -23.64 10.07
CA PHE A 201 -18.57 -22.50 10.47
C PHE A 201 -19.94 -22.59 9.79
N ALA A 202 -20.99 -22.15 10.49
CA ALA A 202 -22.33 -22.02 9.92
C ALA A 202 -22.92 -20.63 10.24
N SER A 203 -23.03 -19.79 9.22
CA SER A 203 -23.82 -18.56 9.27
C SER A 203 -24.32 -18.20 7.86
N ASN A 204 -25.54 -17.65 7.80
CA ASN A 204 -26.13 -17.09 6.59
C ASN A 204 -26.31 -15.56 6.70
N ASP A 205 -25.92 -14.97 7.82
CA ASP A 205 -25.97 -13.52 8.00
C ASP A 205 -24.71 -12.87 7.41
N VAL A 206 -24.91 -12.01 6.41
CA VAL A 206 -23.81 -11.34 5.69
C VAL A 206 -22.97 -10.45 6.61
N ASN A 207 -23.56 -9.82 7.62
CA ASN A 207 -22.83 -8.97 8.57
C ASN A 207 -21.94 -9.79 9.50
N SER A 208 -22.42 -10.94 9.96
CA SER A 208 -21.64 -11.92 10.72
C SER A 208 -20.48 -12.48 9.89
N LEU A 209 -20.73 -12.81 8.62
CA LEU A 209 -19.70 -13.31 7.70
C LEU A 209 -18.63 -12.25 7.41
N LEU A 210 -19.02 -10.99 7.21
CA LEU A 210 -18.10 -9.86 7.04
C LEU A 210 -17.27 -9.61 8.30
N ALA A 211 -17.89 -9.63 9.48
CA ALA A 211 -17.19 -9.46 10.75
C ALA A 211 -16.16 -10.59 10.95
N LEU A 212 -16.56 -11.85 10.74
CA LEU A 212 -15.66 -13.01 10.87
C LEU A 212 -14.53 -12.98 9.83
N TYR A 213 -14.82 -12.61 8.58
CA TYR A 213 -13.79 -12.45 7.54
C TYR A 213 -12.75 -11.43 7.98
N ASN A 214 -13.16 -10.22 8.36
CA ASN A 214 -12.25 -9.16 8.79
C ASN A 214 -11.46 -9.53 10.04
N ALA A 215 -12.10 -10.17 11.02
CA ALA A 215 -11.47 -10.70 12.23
C ALA A 215 -10.37 -11.73 11.90
N ALA A 216 -10.65 -12.67 11.01
CA ALA A 216 -9.72 -13.73 10.66
C ALA A 216 -8.47 -13.23 9.91
N TYR A 217 -8.52 -12.06 9.27
CA TYR A 217 -7.34 -11.41 8.70
C TYR A 217 -6.37 -10.79 9.72
N LEU A 218 -6.73 -10.80 11.01
CA LEU A 218 -5.83 -10.52 12.15
C LEU A 218 -5.19 -11.81 12.71
N ARG A 219 -5.08 -12.85 11.89
CA ARG A 219 -4.40 -14.10 12.27
C ARG A 219 -2.89 -13.95 12.30
N THR A 220 -2.26 -14.77 13.14
CA THR A 220 -0.83 -15.04 13.19
C THR A 220 -0.55 -16.49 12.79
N ARG A 221 0.74 -16.86 12.69
CA ARG A 221 1.14 -18.21 12.25
C ARG A 221 0.64 -19.28 13.22
N GLY A 222 0.01 -20.33 12.68
CA GLY A 222 -0.47 -21.48 13.46
C GLY A 222 -1.91 -21.37 13.94
N GLU A 223 -2.62 -20.29 13.61
CA GLU A 223 -4.04 -20.10 13.98
C GLU A 223 -4.98 -20.69 12.92
N GLU A 224 -4.93 -22.03 12.75
CA GLU A 224 -5.70 -22.77 11.74
C GLU A 224 -7.20 -22.46 11.79
N VAL A 225 -7.73 -22.15 12.97
CA VAL A 225 -9.14 -21.80 13.16
C VAL A 225 -9.56 -20.59 12.32
N LEU A 226 -8.66 -19.61 12.16
CA LEU A 226 -8.86 -18.39 11.39
C LEU A 226 -8.59 -18.61 9.89
N ASP A 227 -7.64 -19.48 9.53
CA ASP A 227 -7.43 -19.88 8.13
C ASP A 227 -8.70 -20.49 7.52
N ASP A 228 -9.31 -21.44 8.23
CA ASP A 228 -10.59 -22.03 7.85
C ASP A 228 -11.71 -20.99 7.79
N ALA A 229 -11.74 -20.03 8.73
CA ALA A 229 -12.74 -18.97 8.76
C ALA A 229 -12.66 -18.10 7.50
N ILE A 230 -11.46 -17.76 7.03
CA ILE A 230 -11.26 -17.01 5.78
C ILE A 230 -11.78 -17.80 4.59
N ILE A 231 -11.43 -19.09 4.47
CA ILE A 231 -11.87 -19.94 3.36
C ILE A 231 -13.40 -20.02 3.33
N PHE A 232 -14.00 -20.29 4.48
CA PHE A 232 -15.45 -20.39 4.62
C PHE A 232 -16.15 -19.08 4.28
N THR A 233 -15.80 -17.99 4.96
CA THR A 233 -16.46 -16.70 4.79
C THR A 233 -16.27 -16.15 3.39
N LYS A 234 -15.09 -16.29 2.78
CA LYS A 234 -14.82 -15.89 1.39
C LYS A 234 -15.78 -16.57 0.42
N SER A 235 -15.91 -17.90 0.51
CA SER A 235 -16.80 -18.65 -0.36
C SER A 235 -18.27 -18.24 -0.18
N ARG A 236 -18.73 -18.11 1.07
CA ARG A 236 -20.12 -17.71 1.36
C ARG A 236 -20.43 -16.30 0.87
N LEU A 237 -19.56 -15.33 1.16
CA LEU A 237 -19.71 -13.94 0.74
C LEU A 237 -19.76 -13.83 -0.79
N GLN A 238 -18.89 -14.58 -1.51
CA GLN A 238 -18.92 -14.62 -2.97
C GLN A 238 -20.25 -15.16 -3.52
N CYS A 239 -20.80 -16.22 -2.92
CA CYS A 239 -22.10 -16.77 -3.34
C CYS A 239 -23.28 -15.82 -3.07
N MET A 240 -23.17 -14.92 -2.09
CA MET A 240 -24.26 -14.01 -1.72
C MET A 240 -24.30 -12.75 -2.58
N LEU A 241 -23.20 -12.37 -3.24
CA LEU A 241 -23.02 -11.08 -3.93
C LEU A 241 -24.17 -10.68 -4.86
N GLU A 242 -24.71 -11.62 -5.63
CA GLU A 242 -25.78 -11.36 -6.62
C GLU A 242 -27.15 -11.07 -6.00
N HIS A 243 -27.32 -11.36 -4.70
CA HIS A 243 -28.59 -11.24 -3.97
C HIS A 243 -28.58 -10.13 -2.92
N LEU A 244 -27.49 -9.37 -2.81
CA LEU A 244 -27.36 -8.30 -1.83
C LEU A 244 -27.82 -6.97 -2.41
N GLU A 245 -28.33 -6.10 -1.53
CA GLU A 245 -28.55 -4.69 -1.84
C GLU A 245 -27.27 -4.05 -2.40
N PRO A 246 -27.33 -3.13 -3.38
CA PRO A 246 -26.16 -2.63 -4.09
C PRO A 246 -25.05 -2.09 -3.18
N TRP A 247 -25.41 -1.38 -2.11
CA TRP A 247 -24.45 -0.81 -1.16
C TRP A 247 -23.74 -1.89 -0.34
N LEU A 248 -24.43 -2.97 0.01
CA LEU A 248 -23.88 -4.07 0.79
C LEU A 248 -23.06 -5.00 -0.09
N ALA A 249 -23.50 -5.23 -1.33
CA ALA A 249 -22.71 -5.91 -2.34
C ALA A 249 -21.36 -5.20 -2.58
N GLU A 250 -21.35 -3.87 -2.56
CA GLU A 250 -20.12 -3.09 -2.66
C GLU A 250 -19.22 -3.26 -1.42
N GLU A 251 -19.80 -3.22 -0.21
CA GLU A 251 -19.03 -3.51 1.02
C GLU A 251 -18.39 -4.90 0.97
N VAL A 252 -19.12 -5.90 0.48
CA VAL A 252 -18.59 -7.27 0.31
C VAL A 252 -17.48 -7.30 -0.73
N ARG A 253 -17.66 -6.67 -1.91
CA ARG A 253 -16.60 -6.60 -2.93
C ARG A 253 -15.33 -5.94 -2.40
N CYS A 254 -15.43 -4.78 -1.76
CA CYS A 254 -14.29 -4.10 -1.15
C CYS A 254 -13.60 -4.98 -0.11
N THR A 255 -14.36 -5.72 0.69
CA THR A 255 -13.83 -6.63 1.73
C THR A 255 -13.10 -7.83 1.17
N LEU A 256 -13.65 -8.44 0.12
CA LEU A 256 -13.02 -9.58 -0.54
C LEU A 256 -11.74 -9.18 -1.31
N GLU A 257 -11.65 -7.95 -1.79
CA GLU A 257 -10.42 -7.42 -2.41
C GLU A 257 -9.36 -7.05 -1.36
N THR A 258 -9.74 -6.28 -0.34
CA THR A 258 -8.88 -5.88 0.76
C THR A 258 -9.64 -5.92 2.09
N PRO A 259 -9.26 -6.80 3.03
CA PRO A 259 -9.89 -6.86 4.35
C PRO A 259 -9.71 -5.52 5.09
N SER A 260 -10.65 -5.17 5.96
CA SER A 260 -10.72 -3.85 6.61
C SER A 260 -9.41 -3.44 7.29
N PHE A 261 -8.73 -4.37 7.98
CA PHE A 261 -7.44 -4.12 8.63
C PHE A 261 -6.32 -3.69 7.69
N ARG A 262 -6.42 -3.99 6.39
CA ARG A 262 -5.40 -3.69 5.37
C ARG A 262 -5.74 -2.48 4.51
N ARG A 263 -6.89 -1.82 4.73
CA ARG A 263 -7.31 -0.66 3.94
C ARG A 263 -6.68 0.63 4.44
N VAL A 264 -6.38 1.54 3.53
CA VAL A 264 -5.91 2.89 3.86
C VAL A 264 -7.04 3.70 4.50
N ASP A 265 -6.83 4.18 5.73
CA ASP A 265 -7.87 4.77 6.57
C ASP A 265 -8.61 5.95 5.91
N ARG A 266 -7.88 6.86 5.25
CA ARG A 266 -8.51 8.02 4.59
C ARG A 266 -9.32 7.66 3.36
N VAL A 267 -8.89 6.63 2.62
CA VAL A 267 -9.65 6.10 1.48
C VAL A 267 -10.92 5.39 1.98
N GLU A 268 -10.80 4.56 3.02
CA GLU A 268 -11.94 3.91 3.66
C GLU A 268 -12.91 4.94 4.25
N THR A 269 -12.40 5.99 4.90
CA THR A 269 -13.23 7.08 5.45
C THR A 269 -14.06 7.75 4.36
N ARG A 270 -13.42 8.10 3.23
CA ARG A 270 -14.08 8.77 2.11
C ARG A 270 -15.21 7.92 1.51
N ARG A 271 -15.03 6.60 1.52
CA ARG A 271 -16.00 5.60 1.05
C ARG A 271 -17.11 5.34 2.08
N TYR A 272 -16.76 5.29 3.37
CA TYR A 272 -17.68 4.89 4.43
C TYR A 272 -18.65 5.98 4.83
N ILE A 273 -18.27 7.26 4.84
CA ILE A 273 -19.18 8.35 5.25
C ILE A 273 -20.50 8.35 4.45
N PRO A 274 -20.50 8.26 3.10
CA PRO A 274 -21.75 8.14 2.32
C PRO A 274 -22.53 6.84 2.57
N ALA A 275 -21.85 5.75 2.96
CA ALA A 275 -22.50 4.50 3.32
C ALA A 275 -23.18 4.61 4.69
N TYR A 276 -22.51 5.25 5.66
CA TYR A 276 -23.04 5.53 7.00
C TYR A 276 -24.25 6.46 6.94
N GLU A 277 -24.24 7.47 6.07
CA GLU A 277 -25.40 8.35 5.82
C GLU A 277 -26.65 7.57 5.38
N LYS A 278 -26.50 6.42 4.72
CA LYS A 278 -27.63 5.59 4.29
C LYS A 278 -28.12 4.62 5.36
N LYS A 279 -27.36 4.40 6.44
CA LYS A 279 -27.77 3.49 7.52
C LYS A 279 -28.96 4.05 8.30
N SER A 280 -29.92 3.19 8.62
CA SER A 280 -31.08 3.55 9.46
C SER A 280 -30.73 3.77 10.93
N THR A 281 -29.63 3.17 11.40
CA THR A 281 -29.13 3.26 12.78
C THR A 281 -28.12 4.39 12.98
N ARG A 282 -27.89 5.23 11.96
CA ARG A 282 -26.86 6.28 12.02
C ARG A 282 -27.18 7.30 13.12
N ASP A 283 -26.13 7.69 13.83
CA ASP A 283 -26.11 8.86 14.69
C ASP A 283 -25.76 10.12 13.87
N GLU A 284 -26.65 11.11 13.89
CA GLU A 284 -26.51 12.35 13.12
C GLU A 284 -25.38 13.25 13.65
N GLU A 285 -25.07 13.22 14.95
CA GLU A 285 -23.98 13.99 15.52
C GLU A 285 -22.63 13.46 15.03
N ILE A 286 -22.46 12.14 14.96
CA ILE A 286 -21.27 11.50 14.38
C ILE A 286 -21.17 11.79 12.88
N LEU A 287 -22.28 11.64 12.12
CA LEU A 287 -22.26 11.87 10.68
C LEU A 287 -21.86 13.30 10.33
N GLU A 288 -22.51 14.29 10.95
CA GLU A 288 -22.19 15.70 10.70
C GLU A 288 -20.77 16.04 11.14
N PHE A 289 -20.31 15.51 12.28
CA PHE A 289 -18.93 15.71 12.70
C PHE A 289 -17.93 15.16 11.68
N ALA A 290 -18.16 13.94 11.20
CA ALA A 290 -17.29 13.30 10.21
C ALA A 290 -17.22 14.07 8.89
N LYS A 291 -18.35 14.62 8.40
CA LYS A 291 -18.37 15.46 7.20
C LYS A 291 -17.57 16.75 7.39
N PHE A 292 -17.76 17.45 8.51
CA PHE A 292 -17.00 18.68 8.78
C PHE A 292 -15.51 18.40 8.95
N ASP A 293 -15.16 17.39 9.75
CA ASP A 293 -13.76 17.02 10.00
C ASP A 293 -13.04 16.63 8.71
N PHE A 294 -13.69 15.82 7.86
CA PHE A 294 -13.15 15.44 6.57
C PHE A 294 -12.85 16.64 5.67
N ASN A 295 -13.79 17.59 5.55
CA ASN A 295 -13.64 18.78 4.70
C ASN A 295 -12.62 19.78 5.28
N ILE A 296 -12.52 19.89 6.62
CA ILE A 296 -11.49 20.69 7.30
C ILE A 296 -10.10 20.14 6.99
N LEU A 297 -9.92 18.82 7.08
CA LEU A 297 -8.66 18.16 6.74
C LEU A 297 -8.36 18.26 5.24
N GLN A 298 -9.36 18.12 4.36
CA GLN A 298 -9.16 18.33 2.93
C GLN A 298 -8.65 19.74 2.62
N THR A 299 -9.17 20.78 3.30
CA THR A 299 -8.67 22.16 3.16
C THR A 299 -7.19 22.23 3.54
N LEU A 300 -6.82 21.65 4.68
CA LEU A 300 -5.44 21.62 5.17
C LEU A 300 -4.51 20.92 4.16
N TYR A 301 -4.92 19.77 3.61
CA TYR A 301 -4.14 19.06 2.61
C TYR A 301 -3.94 19.87 1.32
N CYS A 302 -4.93 20.69 0.93
CA CYS A 302 -4.77 21.58 -0.22
C CYS A 302 -3.78 22.72 0.04
N GLU A 303 -3.74 23.26 1.27
CA GLU A 303 -2.72 24.23 1.67
C GLU A 303 -1.32 23.62 1.65
N GLU A 304 -1.18 22.38 2.13
CA GLU A 304 0.07 21.60 2.07
C GLU A 304 0.51 21.37 0.61
N LEU A 305 -0.40 20.90 -0.25
CA LEU A 305 -0.13 20.67 -1.67
C LEU A 305 0.20 21.95 -2.43
N LYS A 306 -0.41 23.08 -2.07
CA LYS A 306 -0.05 24.39 -2.64
C LYS A 306 1.39 24.76 -2.30
N ALA A 307 1.77 24.65 -1.03
CA ALA A 307 3.14 24.92 -0.59
C ALA A 307 4.15 23.97 -1.25
N LEU A 308 3.82 22.68 -1.35
CA LEU A 308 4.63 21.69 -2.04
C LEU A 308 4.74 21.95 -3.54
N THR A 309 3.68 22.43 -4.20
CA THR A 309 3.72 22.76 -5.63
C THR A 309 4.66 23.94 -5.89
N ILE A 310 4.63 24.97 -5.04
CA ILE A 310 5.57 26.10 -5.12
C ILE A 310 7.00 25.60 -4.95
N TRP A 311 7.27 24.88 -3.85
CA TRP A 311 8.59 24.33 -3.57
C TRP A 311 9.09 23.41 -4.70
N TRP A 312 8.23 22.56 -5.26
CA TRP A 312 8.63 21.62 -6.31
C TRP A 312 8.96 22.31 -7.63
N LYS A 313 8.26 23.42 -7.95
CA LYS A 313 8.61 24.25 -9.10
C LYS A 313 9.96 24.92 -8.92
N ASP A 314 10.21 25.48 -7.73
CA ASP A 314 11.48 26.13 -7.41
C ASP A 314 12.62 25.11 -7.43
N PHE A 315 12.41 23.93 -6.83
CA PHE A 315 13.35 22.82 -6.84
C PHE A 315 13.75 22.46 -8.27
N LYS A 316 12.78 22.28 -9.17
CA LYS A 316 13.04 21.88 -10.57
C LYS A 316 13.59 23.00 -11.47
N SER A 317 13.50 24.26 -11.07
CA SER A 317 13.71 25.43 -11.95
C SER A 317 15.08 25.47 -12.65
N GLN A 318 16.10 24.85 -12.06
CA GLN A 318 17.49 24.86 -12.56
C GLN A 318 17.98 23.49 -13.05
N MET A 319 17.09 22.51 -13.22
CA MET A 319 17.46 21.13 -13.56
C MET A 319 16.58 20.53 -14.66
N ASP A 320 17.22 19.79 -15.60
CA ASP A 320 16.49 18.92 -16.54
C ASP A 320 16.31 17.54 -15.91
N ILE A 321 15.17 17.30 -15.26
CA ILE A 321 14.82 16.03 -14.62
C ILE A 321 13.84 15.18 -15.45
N LYS A 322 13.91 15.24 -16.78
CA LYS A 322 13.08 14.39 -17.67
C LYS A 322 13.23 12.89 -17.39
N PHE A 323 14.32 12.49 -16.74
CA PHE A 323 14.55 11.10 -16.37
C PHE A 323 13.71 10.62 -15.19
N ALA A 324 13.12 11.54 -14.40
CA ALA A 324 12.42 11.23 -13.17
C ALA A 324 10.91 11.41 -13.27
N ARG A 325 10.17 10.63 -12.47
CA ARG A 325 8.71 10.71 -12.36
C ARG A 325 8.29 11.99 -11.63
N ASP A 326 7.42 12.78 -12.26
CA ASP A 326 6.79 13.93 -11.62
C ASP A 326 5.49 13.51 -10.91
N ARG A 327 5.59 13.15 -9.63
CA ARG A 327 4.53 12.51 -8.84
C ARG A 327 4.35 13.11 -7.44
N MET A 328 4.57 14.42 -7.28
CA MET A 328 4.52 15.08 -5.96
C MET A 328 3.17 14.86 -5.25
N VAL A 329 2.05 14.94 -5.97
CA VAL A 329 0.70 14.80 -5.40
C VAL A 329 0.44 13.35 -4.96
N GLU A 330 0.90 12.38 -5.75
CA GLU A 330 0.82 10.96 -5.43
C GLU A 330 1.70 10.60 -4.22
N LEU A 331 2.90 11.18 -4.10
CA LEU A 331 3.76 11.00 -2.92
C LEU A 331 3.16 11.64 -1.67
N HIS A 332 2.50 12.79 -1.79
CA HIS A 332 1.75 13.38 -0.69
C HIS A 332 0.60 12.46 -0.24
N PHE A 333 -0.13 11.84 -1.19
CA PHE A 333 -1.13 10.83 -0.88
C PHE A 333 -0.54 9.61 -0.19
N TRP A 334 0.66 9.17 -0.60
CA TRP A 334 1.35 8.07 0.06
C TRP A 334 1.59 8.36 1.55
N ILE A 335 2.04 9.56 1.88
CA ILE A 335 2.22 9.99 3.27
C ILE A 335 0.89 10.19 3.99
N LEU A 336 -0.13 10.68 3.30
CA LEU A 336 -1.48 10.80 3.86
C LEU A 336 -2.03 9.43 4.30
N GLY A 337 -1.65 8.35 3.61
CA GLY A 337 -1.99 6.99 4.03
C GLY A 337 -1.36 6.55 5.35
N VAL A 338 -0.32 7.25 5.83
CA VAL A 338 0.41 6.95 7.07
C VAL A 338 0.11 7.95 8.19
N VAL A 339 0.15 9.25 7.89
CA VAL A 339 -0.05 10.34 8.87
C VAL A 339 -1.01 11.39 8.34
N TYR A 340 -2.29 11.27 8.68
CA TYR A 340 -3.36 12.13 8.15
C TYR A 340 -3.85 13.19 9.14
N GLU A 341 -3.54 13.03 10.42
CA GLU A 341 -4.05 13.84 11.52
C GLU A 341 -3.53 15.29 11.42
N PRO A 342 -4.31 16.30 11.84
CA PRO A 342 -4.01 17.71 11.55
C PRO A 342 -2.72 18.21 12.20
N GLN A 343 -2.36 17.68 13.37
CA GLN A 343 -1.11 18.03 14.07
C GLN A 343 0.15 17.66 13.30
N TYR A 344 0.06 16.75 12.33
CA TYR A 344 1.17 16.28 11.50
C TYR A 344 1.26 17.00 10.15
N SER A 345 0.69 18.21 10.03
CA SER A 345 0.73 18.99 8.78
C SER A 345 2.15 19.25 8.27
N TYR A 346 3.01 19.79 9.13
CA TYR A 346 4.41 19.98 8.78
C TYR A 346 5.10 18.65 8.45
N SER A 347 4.80 17.60 9.22
CA SER A 347 5.33 16.25 8.98
C SER A 347 4.97 15.75 7.58
N ARG A 348 3.73 15.92 7.12
CA ARG A 348 3.34 15.54 5.74
C ARG A 348 4.12 16.29 4.68
N VAL A 349 4.29 17.60 4.84
CA VAL A 349 5.06 18.43 3.89
C VAL A 349 6.52 17.98 3.83
N MET A 350 7.17 17.85 5.00
CA MET A 350 8.55 17.38 5.10
C MET A 350 8.72 15.97 4.51
N LEU A 351 7.88 15.02 4.91
CA LEU A 351 7.95 13.64 4.43
C LEU A 351 7.74 13.56 2.92
N THR A 352 6.83 14.36 2.35
CA THR A 352 6.64 14.40 0.90
C THR A 352 7.91 14.84 0.18
N LYS A 353 8.62 15.85 0.69
CA LYS A 353 9.92 16.28 0.13
C LYS A 353 10.96 15.16 0.21
N LEU A 354 11.03 14.44 1.32
CA LEU A 354 11.96 13.32 1.51
C LEU A 354 11.62 12.13 0.60
N LEU A 355 10.33 11.83 0.40
CA LEU A 355 9.90 10.79 -0.55
C LEU A 355 10.17 11.18 -2.00
N ILE A 356 10.15 12.47 -2.32
CA ILE A 356 10.63 12.94 -3.63
C ILE A 356 12.10 12.59 -3.81
N PHE A 357 12.94 12.68 -2.77
CA PHE A 357 14.33 12.22 -2.88
C PHE A 357 14.43 10.72 -3.08
N VAL A 358 13.63 9.93 -2.38
CA VAL A 358 13.55 8.47 -2.58
C VAL A 358 13.24 8.16 -4.05
N SER A 359 12.21 8.79 -4.61
CA SER A 359 11.84 8.64 -6.03
C SER A 359 12.92 9.12 -7.00
N LEU A 360 13.55 10.27 -6.72
CA LEU A 360 14.61 10.81 -7.56
C LEU A 360 15.83 9.89 -7.55
N PHE A 361 16.19 9.30 -6.41
CA PHE A 361 17.26 8.32 -6.32
C PHE A 361 16.90 7.06 -7.09
N ASP A 362 15.69 6.52 -6.92
CA ASP A 362 15.21 5.36 -7.68
C ASP A 362 15.35 5.60 -9.19
N ASP A 363 14.77 6.68 -9.72
CA ASP A 363 14.85 7.00 -11.15
C ASP A 363 16.29 7.30 -11.62
N PHE A 364 17.11 7.92 -10.77
CA PHE A 364 18.51 8.19 -11.09
C PHE A 364 19.32 6.89 -11.21
N TYR A 365 19.23 5.98 -10.24
CA TYR A 365 20.02 4.75 -10.20
C TYR A 365 19.46 3.64 -11.10
N ASP A 366 18.15 3.56 -11.34
CA ASP A 366 17.57 2.54 -12.22
C ASP A 366 17.53 3.00 -13.69
N ASN A 367 17.10 4.24 -13.95
CA ASN A 367 16.63 4.65 -15.28
C ASN A 367 17.54 5.64 -16.02
N TYR A 368 18.55 6.23 -15.35
CA TYR A 368 19.33 7.34 -15.92
C TYR A 368 20.84 7.17 -15.84
N SER A 369 21.38 6.90 -14.67
CA SER A 369 22.82 7.04 -14.43
C SER A 369 23.64 5.87 -14.96
N THR A 370 24.78 6.22 -15.56
CA THR A 370 25.87 5.28 -15.78
C THR A 370 26.50 4.85 -14.44
N THR A 371 27.17 3.70 -14.39
CA THR A 371 27.90 3.24 -13.19
C THR A 371 28.81 4.33 -12.61
N GLU A 372 29.50 5.07 -13.48
CA GLU A 372 30.42 6.13 -13.08
C GLU A 372 29.69 7.35 -12.50
N GLU A 373 28.62 7.80 -13.14
CA GLU A 373 27.78 8.89 -12.59
C GLU A 373 27.16 8.48 -11.25
N SER A 374 26.68 7.23 -11.12
CA SER A 374 26.17 6.68 -9.86
C SER A 374 27.24 6.69 -8.76
N ASN A 375 28.48 6.30 -9.09
CA ASN A 375 29.60 6.28 -8.15
C ASN A 375 29.96 7.69 -7.66
N ILE A 376 30.12 8.64 -8.59
CA ILE A 376 30.51 10.01 -8.25
C ILE A 376 29.39 10.70 -7.45
N PHE A 377 28.13 10.49 -7.83
CA PHE A 377 26.98 11.05 -7.10
C PHE A 377 26.88 10.48 -5.67
N THR A 378 27.00 9.16 -5.50
CA THR A 378 27.00 8.53 -4.18
C THR A 378 28.15 9.04 -3.32
N ALA A 379 29.36 9.14 -3.87
CA ALA A 379 30.51 9.68 -3.17
C ALA A 379 30.32 11.14 -2.76
N ALA A 380 29.64 11.96 -3.57
CA ALA A 380 29.28 13.33 -3.21
C ALA A 380 28.29 13.36 -2.04
N MET A 381 27.26 12.51 -2.07
CA MET A 381 26.29 12.36 -0.97
C MET A 381 26.99 11.98 0.35
N GLU A 382 27.97 11.08 0.33
CA GLU A 382 28.72 10.70 1.53
C GLU A 382 29.59 11.83 2.10
N ARG A 383 30.20 12.65 1.23
CA ARG A 383 31.01 13.81 1.64
C ARG A 383 30.16 14.94 2.23
N TRP A 384 28.95 15.13 1.69
CA TRP A 384 27.95 16.10 2.14
C TRP A 384 28.47 17.53 2.36
N GLY A 385 28.62 18.26 1.26
CA GLY A 385 28.92 19.70 1.22
C GLY A 385 28.89 20.24 -0.21
N GLU A 386 28.85 21.56 -0.39
CA GLU A 386 28.80 22.18 -1.72
C GLU A 386 30.02 21.85 -2.58
N GLN A 387 31.20 21.75 -1.96
CA GLN A 387 32.45 21.42 -2.64
C GLN A 387 32.42 20.00 -3.25
N ALA A 388 31.63 19.09 -2.66
CA ALA A 388 31.49 17.74 -3.21
C ALA A 388 30.80 17.74 -4.58
N ALA A 389 30.06 18.81 -4.90
CA ALA A 389 29.34 18.96 -6.15
C ALA A 389 30.23 19.42 -7.32
N GLU A 390 31.49 19.81 -7.08
CA GLU A 390 32.41 20.31 -8.12
C GLU A 390 32.73 19.27 -9.19
N ASN A 391 32.75 17.99 -8.81
CA ASN A 391 33.03 16.88 -9.72
C ASN A 391 31.77 16.35 -10.42
N LEU A 392 30.59 16.90 -10.14
CA LEU A 392 29.34 16.46 -10.75
C LEU A 392 29.08 17.19 -12.07
N PRO A 393 28.53 16.49 -13.08
CA PRO A 393 27.94 17.12 -14.26
C PRO A 393 26.92 18.20 -13.87
N ALA A 394 26.76 19.24 -14.67
CA ALA A 394 25.95 20.43 -14.33
C ALA A 394 24.52 20.09 -13.82
N ASN A 395 23.82 19.18 -14.50
CA ASN A 395 22.48 18.75 -14.08
C ASN A 395 22.49 18.03 -12.72
N LEU A 396 23.46 17.13 -12.50
CA LEU A 396 23.59 16.39 -11.23
C LEU A 396 24.07 17.28 -10.09
N LYS A 397 24.87 18.31 -10.40
CA LYS A 397 25.27 19.34 -9.46
C LYS A 397 24.05 20.10 -8.92
N ALA A 398 23.16 20.56 -9.79
CA ALA A 398 21.93 21.25 -9.38
C ALA A 398 21.03 20.34 -8.52
N LEU A 399 20.84 19.08 -8.94
CA LEU A 399 20.10 18.08 -8.17
C LEU A 399 20.66 17.89 -6.77
N TYR A 400 21.97 17.63 -6.68
CA TYR A 400 22.67 17.43 -5.40
C TYR A 400 22.54 18.64 -4.47
N ILE A 401 22.76 19.86 -4.98
CA ILE A 401 22.66 21.09 -4.18
C ILE A 401 21.24 21.29 -3.65
N ASN A 402 20.22 21.01 -4.45
CA ASN A 402 18.83 21.17 -4.01
C ASN A 402 18.42 20.13 -2.96
N ILE A 403 18.93 18.90 -3.05
CA ILE A 403 18.78 17.87 -2.01
C ILE A 403 19.48 18.31 -0.72
N LEU A 404 20.72 18.78 -0.82
CA LEU A 404 21.52 19.26 0.30
C LEU A 404 20.79 20.39 1.05
N ASN A 405 20.40 21.44 0.34
CA ASN A 405 19.74 22.61 0.93
C ASN A 405 18.41 22.23 1.59
N THR A 406 17.55 21.50 0.88
CA THR A 406 16.25 21.09 1.43
C THR A 406 16.42 20.18 2.65
N THR A 407 17.41 19.29 2.67
CA THR A 407 17.66 18.41 3.82
C THR A 407 18.14 19.22 5.02
N ASN A 408 19.03 20.19 4.82
CA ASN A 408 19.51 21.08 5.87
C ASN A 408 18.37 21.95 6.43
N ASP A 409 17.49 22.47 5.57
CA ASP A 409 16.31 23.26 5.99
C ASP A 409 15.35 22.42 6.85
N ILE A 410 15.13 21.16 6.46
CA ILE A 410 14.32 20.21 7.24
C ILE A 410 14.96 19.95 8.60
N GLU A 411 16.26 19.67 8.63
CA GLU A 411 16.99 19.43 9.88
C GLU A 411 16.89 20.63 10.82
N GLU A 412 17.08 21.85 10.31
CA GLU A 412 17.03 23.07 11.12
C GLU A 412 15.61 23.34 11.66
N GLU A 413 14.57 23.19 10.83
CA GLU A 413 13.19 23.34 11.28
C GLU A 413 12.80 22.28 12.32
N LEU A 414 13.30 21.05 12.20
CA LEU A 414 13.14 20.02 13.22
C LEU A 414 13.87 20.38 14.54
N LYS A 415 15.07 20.98 14.47
CA LYS A 415 15.78 21.50 15.66
C LYS A 415 15.01 22.64 16.32
N HIS A 416 14.45 23.58 15.56
CA HIS A 416 13.59 24.63 16.08
C HIS A 416 12.35 24.07 16.80
N ARG A 417 11.81 22.96 16.30
CA ARG A 417 10.72 22.19 16.93
C ARG A 417 11.18 21.30 18.08
N LYS A 418 12.46 21.36 18.48
CA LYS A 418 13.07 20.57 19.54
C LYS A 418 13.00 19.06 19.31
N ASN A 419 12.95 18.62 18.06
CA ASN A 419 12.96 17.22 17.71
C ASN A 419 14.33 16.61 17.97
N LYS A 420 14.41 15.63 18.88
CA LYS A 420 15.66 15.00 19.31
C LYS A 420 16.35 14.19 18.21
N ASN A 421 15.64 13.84 17.15
CA ASN A 421 16.15 13.03 16.05
C ASN A 421 16.45 13.86 14.79
N ALA A 422 16.43 15.20 14.87
CA ALA A 422 16.64 16.09 13.72
C ALA A 422 17.92 15.76 12.92
N GLU A 423 19.04 15.56 13.62
CA GLU A 423 20.35 15.26 13.02
C GLU A 423 20.41 13.90 12.29
N SER A 424 19.42 13.04 12.50
CA SER A 424 19.36 11.73 11.84
C SER A 424 18.85 11.83 10.39
N VAL A 425 18.18 12.92 10.02
CA VAL A 425 17.57 13.09 8.70
C VAL A 425 18.63 13.04 7.59
N LYS A 426 19.71 13.81 7.72
CA LYS A 426 20.85 13.77 6.80
C LYS A 426 21.38 12.35 6.63
N GLY A 427 21.65 11.65 7.73
CA GLY A 427 22.19 10.29 7.71
C GLY A 427 21.28 9.32 6.96
N LEU A 428 19.96 9.44 7.13
CA LEU A 428 18.97 8.63 6.42
C LEU A 428 18.88 8.96 4.92
N VAL A 429 18.99 10.23 4.52
CA VAL A 429 19.03 10.61 3.10
C VAL A 429 20.25 10.01 2.40
N ILE A 430 21.43 10.10 3.02
CA ILE A 430 22.65 9.47 2.52
C ILE A 430 22.48 7.95 2.46
N HIS A 431 21.92 7.35 3.51
CA HIS A 431 21.69 5.91 3.56
C HIS A 431 20.76 5.43 2.44
N THR A 432 19.69 6.18 2.13
CA THR A 432 18.79 5.88 0.99
C THR A 432 19.56 5.84 -0.32
N ALA A 433 20.39 6.86 -0.62
CA ALA A 433 21.18 6.90 -1.86
C ALA A 433 22.13 5.69 -1.97
N LYS A 434 22.77 5.30 -0.86
CA LYS A 434 23.64 4.11 -0.82
C LYS A 434 22.90 2.81 -1.07
N CYS A 435 21.67 2.67 -0.55
CA CYS A 435 20.87 1.47 -0.78
C CYS A 435 20.49 1.30 -2.26
N TYR A 436 20.16 2.37 -2.97
CA TYR A 436 19.92 2.31 -4.41
C TYR A 436 21.21 2.09 -5.20
N HIS A 437 22.30 2.78 -4.82
CA HIS A 437 23.61 2.57 -5.46
C HIS A 437 24.06 1.12 -5.40
N ALA A 438 23.75 0.39 -4.32
CA ALA A 438 24.07 -1.03 -4.20
C ALA A 438 23.44 -1.92 -5.29
N GLU A 439 22.32 -1.50 -5.89
CA GLU A 439 21.67 -2.22 -7.00
C GLU A 439 22.27 -1.93 -8.37
N VAL A 440 23.09 -0.89 -8.52
CA VAL A 440 23.75 -0.55 -9.79
C VAL A 440 24.58 -1.73 -10.31
N LYS A 441 25.29 -2.41 -9.41
CA LYS A 441 26.04 -3.62 -9.75
C LYS A 441 25.12 -4.74 -10.25
N TRP A 442 23.98 -4.92 -9.60
CA TRP A 442 22.99 -5.95 -9.98
C TRP A 442 22.41 -5.70 -11.37
N ARG A 443 22.06 -4.44 -11.65
CA ARG A 443 21.59 -3.98 -12.96
C ARG A 443 22.64 -4.22 -14.04
N ASP A 444 23.87 -3.74 -13.83
CA ASP A 444 24.91 -3.71 -14.86
C ASP A 444 25.49 -5.12 -15.13
N GLU A 445 25.64 -5.96 -14.10
CA GLU A 445 26.09 -7.35 -14.25
C GLU A 445 24.96 -8.30 -14.68
N HIS A 446 23.73 -7.80 -14.84
CA HIS A 446 22.54 -8.60 -15.14
C HIS A 446 22.40 -9.77 -14.14
N TYR A 447 22.60 -9.47 -12.86
CA TYR A 447 22.58 -10.48 -11.81
C TYR A 447 21.18 -11.06 -11.66
N ILE A 448 21.08 -12.39 -11.68
CA ILE A 448 19.83 -13.11 -11.50
C ILE A 448 19.96 -13.96 -10.24
N PRO A 449 19.31 -13.58 -9.12
CA PRO A 449 19.34 -14.35 -7.88
C PRO A 449 18.89 -15.80 -8.09
N THR A 450 19.41 -16.70 -7.27
CA THR A 450 19.12 -18.14 -7.35
C THR A 450 17.83 -18.54 -6.64
N SER A 451 17.39 -17.73 -5.67
CA SER A 451 16.14 -17.94 -4.95
C SER A 451 15.48 -16.62 -4.56
N VAL A 452 14.17 -16.65 -4.30
CA VAL A 452 13.40 -15.48 -3.82
C VAL A 452 13.95 -14.98 -2.48
N GLU A 453 14.42 -15.86 -1.60
CA GLU A 453 15.03 -15.45 -0.33
C GLU A 453 16.33 -14.66 -0.55
N GLU A 454 17.18 -15.09 -1.48
CA GLU A 454 18.39 -14.36 -1.84
C GLU A 454 18.05 -12.97 -2.43
N HIS A 455 17.06 -12.91 -3.32
CA HIS A 455 16.58 -11.65 -3.88
C HIS A 455 16.13 -10.69 -2.77
N LEU A 456 15.27 -11.19 -1.87
CA LEU A 456 14.73 -10.41 -0.75
C LEU A 456 15.78 -10.03 0.30
N GLN A 457 16.99 -10.59 0.32
CA GLN A 457 18.05 -10.10 1.22
C GLN A 457 18.59 -8.74 0.79
N ILE A 458 18.44 -8.38 -0.48
CA ILE A 458 18.98 -7.16 -1.08
C ILE A 458 17.85 -6.22 -1.47
N SER A 459 16.85 -6.71 -2.21
CA SER A 459 15.77 -5.88 -2.79
C SER A 459 14.85 -5.22 -1.77
N VAL A 460 14.76 -5.78 -0.56
CA VAL A 460 13.99 -5.18 0.53
C VAL A 460 14.71 -3.98 1.15
N ARG A 461 16.05 -3.91 1.07
CA ARG A 461 16.84 -2.77 1.58
C ARG A 461 16.83 -1.60 0.59
N SER A 462 16.82 -1.89 -0.70
CA SER A 462 16.69 -0.93 -1.80
C SER A 462 15.25 -0.51 -2.08
N SER A 463 14.25 -1.16 -1.46
CA SER A 463 12.84 -0.70 -1.53
C SER A 463 12.58 0.65 -0.85
N ALA A 464 13.58 1.23 -0.18
CA ALA A 464 13.51 2.44 0.64
C ALA A 464 12.47 2.44 1.78
N CYS A 465 11.72 1.35 1.97
CA CYS A 465 10.61 1.26 2.92
C CYS A 465 11.05 1.48 4.37
N MET A 466 12.24 0.97 4.75
CA MET A 466 12.80 1.18 6.10
C MET A 466 13.19 2.65 6.33
N GLN A 467 13.68 3.31 5.30
CA GLN A 467 14.04 4.72 5.34
C GLN A 467 12.79 5.59 5.44
N ILE A 468 11.75 5.27 4.66
CA ILE A 468 10.44 5.93 4.72
C ILE A 468 9.85 5.83 6.13
N ILE A 469 9.76 4.64 6.72
CA ILE A 469 9.22 4.50 8.08
C ILE A 469 10.10 5.19 9.13
N SER A 470 11.42 5.21 8.94
CA SER A 470 12.34 5.93 9.82
C SER A 470 12.12 7.45 9.75
N PHE A 471 11.90 8.00 8.55
CA PHE A 471 11.51 9.41 8.41
C PHE A 471 10.17 9.69 9.08
N VAL A 472 9.19 8.79 8.93
CA VAL A 472 7.90 8.90 9.62
C VAL A 472 8.11 8.93 11.13
N PHE A 473 8.91 8.03 11.69
CA PHE A 473 9.22 8.03 13.12
C PHE A 473 9.87 9.33 13.57
N ILE A 474 10.85 9.85 12.85
CA ILE A 474 11.43 11.18 13.15
C ILE A 474 10.32 12.25 13.18
N SER A 475 9.39 12.21 12.22
CA SER A 475 8.32 13.20 12.11
C SER A 475 7.30 13.18 13.25
N LEU A 476 7.26 12.13 14.08
CA LEU A 476 6.37 12.02 15.24
C LEU A 476 6.91 12.75 16.48
N GLY A 477 8.12 13.31 16.44
CA GLY A 477 8.67 14.13 17.51
C GLY A 477 8.91 13.33 18.79
N ASP A 478 8.37 13.82 19.92
CA ASP A 478 8.61 13.28 21.26
C ASP A 478 8.15 11.82 21.46
N VAL A 479 7.27 11.32 20.59
CA VAL A 479 6.84 9.92 20.58
C VAL A 479 8.01 8.98 20.24
N THR A 480 8.98 9.46 19.45
CA THR A 480 10.09 8.65 18.94
C THR A 480 11.37 8.97 19.71
N THR A 481 11.83 8.02 20.51
CA THR A 481 13.15 8.12 21.15
C THR A 481 14.25 7.73 20.17
N ARG A 482 15.51 8.02 20.54
CA ARG A 482 16.67 7.65 19.72
C ARG A 482 16.82 6.13 19.63
N GLU A 483 16.54 5.42 20.71
CA GLU A 483 16.58 3.96 20.79
C GLU A 483 15.54 3.31 19.86
N VAL A 484 14.37 3.93 19.70
CA VAL A 484 13.36 3.49 18.73
C VAL A 484 13.89 3.63 17.30
N LEU A 485 14.54 4.75 16.98
CA LEU A 485 15.09 4.96 15.65
C LEU A 485 16.24 3.97 15.36
N GLU A 486 17.14 3.76 16.32
CA GLU A 486 18.21 2.76 16.22
C GLU A 486 17.62 1.35 16.07
N TRP A 487 16.57 1.00 16.81
CA TRP A 487 15.82 -0.25 16.64
C TRP A 487 15.26 -0.39 15.23
N ALA A 488 14.63 0.65 14.67
CA ALA A 488 14.07 0.61 13.32
C ALA A 488 15.15 0.31 12.26
N LEU A 489 16.34 0.89 12.44
CA LEU A 489 17.50 0.68 11.57
C LEU A 489 18.13 -0.72 11.70
N THR A 490 17.86 -1.47 12.78
CA THR A 490 18.27 -2.88 12.89
C THR A 490 17.48 -3.83 11.97
N TYR A 491 16.49 -3.30 11.25
CA TYR A 491 15.63 -4.05 10.35
C TYR A 491 14.79 -5.13 11.07
N PRO A 492 13.99 -4.73 12.08
CA PRO A 492 13.18 -5.64 12.87
C PRO A 492 12.10 -6.30 12.02
N LYS A 493 11.55 -7.40 12.52
CA LYS A 493 10.63 -8.28 11.78
C LYS A 493 9.44 -7.53 11.17
N ILE A 494 8.82 -6.61 11.90
CA ILE A 494 7.72 -5.78 11.38
C ILE A 494 8.15 -4.93 10.18
N ILE A 495 9.29 -4.23 10.26
CA ILE A 495 9.79 -3.40 9.16
C ILE A 495 10.17 -4.27 7.96
N ARG A 496 10.86 -5.40 8.19
CA ARG A 496 11.14 -6.36 7.11
C ARG A 496 9.86 -6.84 6.42
N SER A 497 8.82 -7.14 7.19
CA SER A 497 7.54 -7.61 6.66
C SER A 497 6.82 -6.54 5.85
N VAL A 498 6.83 -5.29 6.33
CA VAL A 498 6.33 -4.12 5.58
C VAL A 498 7.07 -3.97 4.25
N CYS A 499 8.40 -4.08 4.24
CA CYS A 499 9.20 -4.02 3.01
C CYS A 499 8.87 -5.16 2.04
N ILE A 500 8.59 -6.38 2.55
CA ILE A 500 8.19 -7.52 1.73
C ILE A 500 6.83 -7.27 1.05
N VAL A 501 5.85 -6.73 1.78
CA VAL A 501 4.54 -6.36 1.21
C VAL A 501 4.71 -5.38 0.05
N GLY A 502 5.51 -4.32 0.26
CA GLY A 502 5.78 -3.31 -0.77
C GLY A 502 6.55 -3.86 -1.96
N ARG A 503 7.69 -4.51 -1.71
CA ARG A 503 8.60 -5.03 -2.76
C ARG A 503 7.92 -6.07 -3.64
N ILE A 504 7.33 -7.10 -3.05
CA ILE A 504 6.68 -8.16 -3.86
C ILE A 504 5.45 -7.62 -4.57
N GLY A 505 4.64 -6.79 -3.88
CA GLY A 505 3.47 -6.16 -4.50
C GLY A 505 3.84 -5.34 -5.73
N ASN A 506 4.87 -4.49 -5.61
CA ASN A 506 5.40 -3.69 -6.70
C ASN A 506 5.90 -4.57 -7.86
N ASP A 507 6.83 -5.50 -7.58
CA ASP A 507 7.42 -6.37 -8.59
C ASP A 507 6.35 -7.18 -9.36
N MET A 508 5.26 -7.60 -8.71
CA MET A 508 4.18 -8.35 -9.36
C MET A 508 3.43 -7.52 -10.41
N VAL A 509 3.15 -6.25 -10.11
CA VAL A 509 2.39 -5.37 -11.02
C VAL A 509 3.27 -4.63 -12.01
N SER A 510 4.57 -4.52 -11.73
CA SER A 510 5.55 -3.86 -12.60
C SER A 510 6.28 -4.82 -13.54
N HIS A 511 6.28 -6.13 -13.26
CA HIS A 511 7.08 -7.14 -13.94
C HIS A 511 7.07 -7.00 -15.46
N GLU A 512 5.90 -7.05 -16.10
CA GLU A 512 5.79 -7.04 -17.57
C GLU A 512 6.37 -5.76 -18.19
N ARG A 513 6.14 -4.60 -17.57
CA ARG A 513 6.67 -3.31 -18.02
C ARG A 513 8.19 -3.27 -17.88
N GLU A 514 8.71 -3.72 -16.74
CA GLU A 514 10.14 -3.66 -16.44
C GLU A 514 10.96 -4.62 -17.30
N GLN A 515 10.39 -5.77 -17.69
CA GLN A 515 11.01 -6.73 -18.60
C GLN A 515 11.29 -6.20 -20.01
N ILE A 516 10.63 -5.12 -20.42
CA ILE A 516 10.86 -4.50 -21.74
C ILE A 516 12.18 -3.72 -21.75
N SER A 517 12.78 -3.46 -20.59
CA SER A 517 13.98 -2.65 -20.41
C SER A 517 15.11 -3.39 -19.69
N GLN A 518 16.32 -2.82 -19.69
CA GLN A 518 17.47 -3.32 -18.91
C GLN A 518 17.31 -2.98 -17.42
N HIS A 519 16.28 -3.53 -16.78
CA HIS A 519 16.01 -3.36 -15.36
C HIS A 519 16.54 -4.54 -14.52
N VAL A 520 16.65 -4.36 -13.20
CA VAL A 520 17.05 -5.44 -12.29
C VAL A 520 16.05 -6.60 -12.31
N THR A 521 16.54 -7.81 -12.04
CA THR A 521 15.70 -9.01 -11.96
C THR A 521 14.62 -8.84 -10.87
N SER A 522 13.35 -9.05 -11.20
CA SER A 522 12.25 -8.98 -10.21
C SER A 522 12.10 -10.28 -9.40
N THR A 523 11.39 -10.21 -8.26
CA THR A 523 11.02 -11.40 -7.48
C THR A 523 10.19 -12.39 -8.29
N VAL A 524 9.37 -11.93 -9.25
CA VAL A 524 8.60 -12.78 -10.17
C VAL A 524 9.53 -13.62 -11.04
N GLN A 525 10.52 -13.00 -11.70
CA GLN A 525 11.51 -13.73 -12.51
C GLN A 525 12.34 -14.70 -11.67
N THR A 526 12.71 -14.26 -10.47
CA THR A 526 13.49 -15.10 -9.56
C THR A 526 12.68 -16.33 -9.17
N CYS A 527 11.39 -16.16 -8.87
CA CYS A 527 10.49 -17.25 -8.50
C CYS A 527 10.23 -18.23 -9.66
N THR A 528 10.03 -17.72 -10.88
CA THR A 528 9.88 -18.58 -12.07
C THR A 528 11.13 -19.40 -12.33
N LYS A 529 12.33 -18.80 -12.18
CA LYS A 529 13.61 -19.49 -12.35
C LYS A 529 13.89 -20.51 -11.24
N GLU A 530 13.67 -20.15 -9.98
CA GLU A 530 13.90 -21.02 -8.82
C GLU A 530 13.07 -22.31 -8.90
N HIS A 531 11.83 -22.22 -9.39
CA HIS A 531 10.89 -23.34 -9.38
C HIS A 531 10.58 -23.94 -10.76
N GLY A 532 11.01 -23.31 -11.86
CA GLY A 532 10.68 -23.75 -13.22
C GLY A 532 9.19 -23.68 -13.54
N ILE A 533 8.51 -22.62 -13.10
CA ILE A 533 7.04 -22.44 -13.19
C ILE A 533 6.65 -21.21 -14.02
N ALA A 534 5.38 -21.13 -14.41
CA ALA A 534 4.85 -19.97 -15.13
C ALA A 534 4.69 -18.73 -14.23
N VAL A 535 4.66 -17.53 -14.84
CA VAL A 535 4.47 -16.25 -14.12
C VAL A 535 3.23 -16.23 -13.24
N ALA A 536 2.10 -16.77 -13.74
CA ALA A 536 0.86 -16.86 -12.95
C ALA A 536 1.05 -17.71 -11.68
N GLU A 537 1.75 -18.84 -11.77
CA GLU A 537 2.03 -19.71 -10.62
C GLU A 537 3.04 -19.08 -9.66
N ALA A 538 4.03 -18.34 -10.18
CA ALA A 538 4.96 -17.55 -9.38
C ALA A 538 4.23 -16.46 -8.59
N ASN A 539 3.30 -15.73 -9.22
CA ASN A 539 2.47 -14.73 -8.55
C ASN A 539 1.63 -15.32 -7.42
N GLU A 540 1.04 -16.51 -7.60
CA GLU A 540 0.32 -17.19 -6.51
C GLU A 540 1.24 -17.58 -5.34
N LYS A 541 2.46 -18.04 -5.61
CA LYS A 541 3.46 -18.31 -4.56
C LYS A 541 3.90 -17.04 -3.83
N LEU A 542 4.15 -15.96 -4.56
CA LEU A 542 4.55 -14.68 -4.00
C LEU A 542 3.45 -14.05 -3.13
N LYS A 543 2.16 -14.22 -3.50
CA LYS A 543 1.03 -13.84 -2.64
C LYS A 543 1.04 -14.55 -1.29
N VAL A 544 1.49 -15.82 -1.22
CA VAL A 544 1.64 -16.52 0.06
C VAL A 544 2.69 -15.83 0.94
N ILE A 545 3.81 -15.39 0.37
CA ILE A 545 4.84 -14.65 1.10
C ILE A 545 4.30 -13.30 1.60
N ILE A 546 3.49 -12.60 0.81
CA ILE A 546 2.79 -11.38 1.25
C ILE A 546 1.84 -11.67 2.42
N GLU A 547 1.04 -12.74 2.35
CA GLU A 547 0.14 -13.13 3.44
C GLU A 547 0.91 -13.45 4.73
N GLU A 548 2.03 -14.16 4.62
CA GLU A 548 2.92 -14.43 5.74
C GLU A 548 3.52 -13.16 6.35
N ALA A 549 3.91 -12.18 5.53
CA ALA A 549 4.38 -10.88 6.00
C ALA A 549 3.28 -10.13 6.76
N TRP A 550 2.03 -10.18 6.30
CA TRP A 550 0.90 -9.60 7.04
C TRP A 550 0.68 -10.28 8.40
N MET A 551 0.79 -11.61 8.49
CA MET A 551 0.72 -12.33 9.77
C MET A 551 1.83 -11.90 10.72
N ASP A 552 3.04 -11.68 10.19
CA ASP A 552 4.19 -11.24 10.96
C ASP A 552 4.03 -9.78 11.45
N ILE A 553 3.42 -8.90 10.66
CA ILE A 553 3.03 -7.55 11.10
C ILE A 553 2.04 -7.62 12.27
N VAL A 554 0.96 -8.40 12.12
CA VAL A 554 -0.04 -8.57 13.19
C VAL A 554 0.59 -9.14 14.46
N CYS A 555 1.45 -10.16 14.32
CA CYS A 555 2.16 -10.78 15.43
C CYS A 555 3.00 -9.78 16.22
N GLU A 556 3.76 -8.93 15.54
CA GLU A 556 4.57 -7.90 16.21
C GLU A 556 3.71 -6.82 16.90
N CYS A 557 2.55 -6.47 16.33
CA CYS A 557 1.56 -5.59 16.97
C CYS A 557 0.96 -6.21 18.25
N LEU A 558 0.73 -7.52 18.28
CA LEU A 558 0.25 -8.23 19.48
C LEU A 558 1.34 -8.37 20.55
N HIS A 559 2.61 -8.50 20.16
CA HIS A 559 3.74 -8.57 21.10
C HIS A 559 4.05 -7.24 21.79
N LYS A 560 3.71 -6.10 21.18
CA LYS A 560 3.86 -4.74 21.77
C LYS A 560 5.26 -4.43 22.30
N LYS A 561 6.32 -4.87 21.60
CA LYS A 561 7.71 -4.56 21.98
C LYS A 561 8.06 -3.07 21.86
N GLN A 562 7.28 -2.33 21.08
CA GLN A 562 7.37 -0.88 20.90
C GLN A 562 5.99 -0.25 21.12
N PRO A 563 5.92 1.07 21.40
CA PRO A 563 4.66 1.80 21.47
C PRO A 563 3.74 1.51 20.28
N MET A 564 2.46 1.22 20.54
CA MET A 564 1.48 0.86 19.50
C MET A 564 1.39 1.89 18.38
N VAL A 565 1.45 3.18 18.71
CA VAL A 565 1.45 4.28 17.72
C VAL A 565 2.54 4.12 16.66
N LEU A 566 3.71 3.59 17.00
CA LEU A 566 4.81 3.37 16.04
C LEU A 566 4.56 2.13 15.17
N LEU A 567 4.06 1.05 15.77
CA LEU A 567 3.72 -0.18 15.07
C LEU A 567 2.54 0.03 14.11
N GLU A 568 1.59 0.89 14.49
CA GLU A 568 0.50 1.35 13.64
C GLU A 568 1.02 2.11 12.43
N LYS A 569 1.95 3.08 12.59
CA LYS A 569 2.52 3.78 11.43
C LYS A 569 3.29 2.85 10.49
N ALA A 570 3.96 1.81 11.00
CA ALA A 570 4.57 0.78 10.15
C ALA A 570 3.50 -0.04 9.40
N THR A 571 2.41 -0.38 10.07
CA THR A 571 1.26 -1.07 9.48
C THR A 571 0.58 -0.20 8.41
N ASP A 572 0.41 1.09 8.66
CA ASP A 572 -0.19 2.06 7.73
C ASP A 572 0.65 2.23 6.45
N LEU A 573 1.99 2.17 6.58
CA LEU A 573 2.86 2.12 5.42
C LEU A 573 2.60 0.86 4.57
N ALA A 574 2.44 -0.31 5.19
CA ALA A 574 2.07 -1.54 4.47
C ALA A 574 0.67 -1.45 3.84
N ARG A 575 -0.33 -0.86 4.52
CA ARG A 575 -1.67 -0.61 3.96
C ARG A 575 -1.59 0.25 2.70
N THR A 576 -0.78 1.30 2.76
CA THR A 576 -0.66 2.23 1.64
C THR A 576 0.09 1.60 0.48
N MET A 577 1.11 0.80 0.72
CA MET A 577 1.78 0.05 -0.35
C MET A 577 0.88 -1.03 -0.98
N ASP A 578 0.13 -1.79 -0.17
CA ASP A 578 -0.86 -2.77 -0.71
C ASP A 578 -1.87 -2.06 -1.60
N PHE A 579 -2.34 -0.87 -1.21
CA PHE A 579 -3.24 -0.07 -2.01
C PHE A 579 -2.61 0.43 -3.32
N MET A 580 -1.40 1.00 -3.26
CA MET A 580 -0.69 1.57 -4.41
C MET A 580 -0.31 0.51 -5.46
N TYR A 581 -0.11 -0.75 -5.04
CA TYR A 581 0.28 -1.85 -5.91
C TYR A 581 -0.81 -2.93 -6.05
N LYS A 582 -2.07 -2.62 -5.71
CA LYS A 582 -3.12 -3.63 -5.63
C LYS A 582 -3.47 -4.26 -6.98
N ARG A 583 -3.53 -3.42 -8.01
CA ARG A 583 -4.01 -3.76 -9.36
C ARG A 583 -2.97 -3.43 -10.43
N GLU A 584 -2.23 -2.36 -10.23
CA GLU A 584 -1.19 -1.84 -11.12
C GLU A 584 -0.16 -1.06 -10.29
N ASP A 585 0.94 -0.64 -10.91
CA ASP A 585 1.86 0.34 -10.31
C ASP A 585 1.25 1.75 -10.39
N ALA A 586 0.39 2.04 -9.42
CA ALA A 586 -0.40 3.26 -9.39
C ALA A 586 0.46 4.52 -9.12
N TYR A 587 1.71 4.34 -8.69
CA TYR A 587 2.68 5.42 -8.55
C TYR A 587 3.24 5.85 -9.91
N THR A 588 3.74 4.89 -10.69
CA THR A 588 4.28 5.17 -12.03
C THR A 588 3.16 5.49 -13.03
N LEU A 589 2.01 4.81 -12.93
CA LEU A 589 0.82 4.95 -13.76
C LEU A 589 -0.35 5.56 -12.95
N PRO A 590 -0.35 6.88 -12.69
CA PRO A 590 -1.26 7.51 -11.72
C PRO A 590 -2.71 7.64 -12.19
N SER A 591 -3.03 7.21 -13.42
CA SER A 591 -4.38 7.28 -13.98
C SER A 591 -5.40 6.55 -13.09
N SER A 592 -5.00 5.43 -12.49
CA SER A 592 -5.83 4.64 -11.57
C SER A 592 -6.05 5.30 -10.21
N LEU A 593 -5.14 6.19 -9.78
CA LEU A 593 -5.31 6.97 -8.55
C LEU A 593 -6.16 8.22 -8.74
N LYS A 594 -6.33 8.69 -9.99
CA LYS A 594 -6.95 9.99 -10.28
C LYS A 594 -8.27 10.18 -9.55
N GLU A 595 -9.19 9.22 -9.64
CA GLU A 595 -10.51 9.31 -8.98
C GLU A 595 -10.38 9.38 -7.45
N THR A 596 -9.51 8.55 -6.88
CA THR A 596 -9.23 8.54 -5.43
C THR A 596 -8.69 9.90 -4.99
N LEU A 597 -7.67 10.42 -5.67
CA LEU A 597 -7.05 11.70 -5.34
C LEU A 597 -8.03 12.87 -5.54
N THR A 598 -8.84 12.86 -6.61
CA THR A 598 -9.91 13.85 -6.80
C THR A 598 -10.90 13.80 -5.63
N SER A 599 -11.28 12.62 -5.16
CA SER A 599 -12.20 12.47 -4.02
C SER A 599 -11.60 12.96 -2.69
N LEU A 600 -10.28 12.89 -2.53
CA LEU A 600 -9.58 13.27 -1.31
C LEU A 600 -9.16 14.74 -1.27
N TYR A 601 -8.87 15.36 -2.42
CA TYR A 601 -8.32 16.72 -2.51
C TYR A 601 -9.22 17.75 -3.21
N VAL A 602 -10.23 17.32 -3.97
CA VAL A 602 -11.03 18.24 -4.78
C VAL A 602 -12.49 18.27 -4.34
N ASN A 603 -13.08 17.09 -4.11
CA ASN A 603 -14.51 16.98 -3.85
C ASN A 603 -14.79 16.93 -2.33
N TYR A 604 -15.42 17.97 -1.78
CA TYR A 604 -16.03 17.91 -0.45
C TYR A 604 -17.09 16.83 -0.36
N ILE A 605 -17.25 16.31 0.86
CA ILE A 605 -18.36 15.43 1.24
C ILE A 605 -19.58 16.28 1.59
#